data_AF-A0AAW2SKY4-F1
#
_entry.id   AF-A0AAW2SKY4-F1
#
_cell.length_a   1.000
_cell.length_b   1.000
_cell.length_c   1.000
_cell.angle_alpha   90.00
_cell.angle_beta   90.00
_cell.angle_gamma   90.00
#
_symmetry.space_group_name_H-M   'P 1'
#
loop_
_entity.id
_entity.type
_entity.pdbx_description
1 polymer ?
#
loop_
_entity_poly.entity_id
_entity_poly.type
_entity_poly.pdbx_seq_one_letter_code
_entity_poly.pdbx_strand_id
1 'polypeptide(L)'
;MELPQETEDYIRESIDDSVGLPVSSGTLLHKLRAVEASHMQIRHQYLCLQSRLKEKDEIIERSRVVFICTPAEASMNAVALKKFVEENQKLAVECSNLLAACNKWERECSLYDHDREALMDFANEADERAKEAEMRNFDLEEEKKKLEEELNFYKFQSGRQLIAQNYSKLLSLKSLKVLLNTTQSVDLHEEQILLDALLTAMFGKDETTSTANSFLEAHSGVEECQKLLKMWTSSYFCPSLKPLTQKVIALAADAKNLEKDKDHLTINLRRAEEEGKRKSSPKLSSPVEKKIDFGNLDPQRQPLSPLQSNSPESRMHKK
;
A
#
# COMPACT_ATOMS: atom_id res chain seq x y z
N MET A 1 14.94 36.07 -123.15
CA MET A 1 14.85 34.60 -123.24
C MET A 1 13.54 34.33 -123.95
N GLU A 2 13.61 33.81 -125.18
CA GLU A 2 12.40 33.43 -125.93
C GLU A 2 11.74 32.26 -125.22
N LEU A 3 10.42 32.36 -125.04
CA LEU A 3 9.65 31.27 -124.43
C LEU A 3 9.56 30.12 -125.44
N PRO A 4 9.50 28.86 -124.99
CA PRO A 4 9.25 27.75 -125.90
C PRO A 4 7.95 27.97 -126.68
N GLN A 5 7.94 27.66 -127.98
CA GLN A 5 6.80 27.89 -128.88
C GLN A 5 5.49 27.31 -128.32
N GLU A 6 5.54 26.13 -127.70
CA GLU A 6 4.40 25.49 -127.03
C GLU A 6 3.81 26.35 -125.90
N THR A 7 4.64 27.12 -125.21
CA THR A 7 4.22 28.02 -124.12
C THR A 7 3.58 29.29 -124.70
N GLU A 8 4.12 29.82 -125.80
CA GLU A 8 3.53 30.97 -126.50
C GLU A 8 2.17 30.64 -127.12
N ASP A 9 2.03 29.46 -127.75
CA ASP A 9 0.78 29.00 -128.33
C ASP A 9 -0.26 28.68 -127.24
N TYR A 10 0.14 28.10 -126.10
CA TYR A 10 -0.73 27.93 -124.94
C TYR A 10 -1.22 29.25 -124.34
N ILE A 11 -0.37 30.28 -124.29
CA ILE A 11 -0.75 31.62 -123.80
C ILE A 11 -1.73 32.27 -124.76
N ARG A 12 -1.46 32.25 -126.07
CA ARG A 12 -2.36 32.79 -127.11
C ARG A 12 -3.73 32.13 -127.04
N GLU A 13 -3.77 30.81 -127.08
CA GLU A 13 -5.02 30.05 -127.00
C GLU A 13 -5.71 30.23 -125.64
N SER A 14 -4.98 30.42 -124.54
CA SER A 14 -5.60 30.74 -123.25
C SER A 14 -6.27 32.12 -123.20
N ILE A 15 -5.71 33.10 -123.91
CA ILE A 15 -6.31 34.43 -124.05
C ILE A 15 -7.57 34.34 -124.93
N ASP A 16 -7.49 33.63 -126.05
CA ASP A 16 -8.61 33.40 -126.98
C ASP A 16 -9.79 32.68 -126.28
N ASP A 17 -9.52 31.64 -125.49
CA ASP A 17 -10.52 30.95 -124.66
C ASP A 17 -11.20 31.90 -123.64
N SER A 18 -10.42 32.82 -123.05
CA SER A 18 -10.92 33.77 -122.05
C SER A 18 -11.84 34.85 -122.64
N VAL A 19 -11.72 35.15 -123.94
CA VAL A 19 -12.60 36.08 -124.67
C VAL A 19 -13.71 35.36 -125.44
N GLY A 20 -13.85 34.04 -125.26
CA GLY A 20 -14.93 33.22 -125.84
C GLY A 20 -14.69 32.76 -127.28
N LEU A 21 -13.45 32.81 -127.76
CA LEU A 21 -13.06 32.30 -129.07
C LEU A 21 -12.77 30.78 -129.02
N PRO A 22 -13.02 30.04 -130.11
CA PRO A 22 -12.79 28.60 -130.15
C PRO A 22 -11.30 28.26 -130.07
N VAL A 23 -10.96 27.40 -129.12
CA VAL A 23 -9.60 26.92 -128.87
C VAL A 23 -9.36 25.49 -129.34
N SER A 24 -8.10 25.12 -129.50
CA SER A 24 -7.73 23.76 -129.86
C SER A 24 -8.09 22.75 -128.74
N SER A 25 -8.40 21.52 -129.14
CA SER A 25 -8.65 20.41 -128.20
C SER A 25 -7.42 20.12 -127.31
N GLY A 26 -6.21 20.41 -127.81
CA GLY A 26 -4.96 20.23 -127.07
C GLY A 26 -4.83 21.18 -125.87
N THR A 27 -5.18 22.46 -126.04
CA THR A 27 -5.18 23.46 -124.96
C THR A 27 -6.22 23.14 -123.89
N LEU A 28 -7.42 22.69 -124.29
CA LEU A 28 -8.45 22.24 -123.34
C LEU A 28 -8.01 21.02 -122.52
N LEU A 29 -7.37 20.02 -123.14
CA LEU A 29 -6.83 18.85 -122.44
C LEU A 29 -5.70 19.22 -121.47
N HIS A 30 -4.82 20.14 -121.84
CA HIS A 30 -3.76 20.63 -120.94
C HIS A 30 -4.34 21.35 -119.72
N LYS A 31 -5.32 22.23 -119.92
CA LYS A 31 -6.05 22.91 -118.84
C LYS A 31 -6.76 21.90 -117.93
N LEU A 32 -7.43 20.90 -118.51
CA LEU A 32 -8.08 19.84 -117.74
C LEU A 32 -7.08 19.08 -116.86
N ARG A 33 -5.94 18.63 -117.42
CA ARG A 33 -4.89 17.95 -116.64
C ARG A 33 -4.29 18.84 -115.56
N ALA A 34 -4.08 20.12 -115.84
CA ALA A 34 -3.57 21.08 -114.84
C ALA A 34 -4.57 21.27 -113.69
N VAL A 35 -5.87 21.37 -114.00
CA VAL A 35 -6.94 21.43 -113.00
C VAL A 35 -7.03 20.13 -112.20
N GLU A 36 -6.98 18.97 -112.85
CA GLU A 36 -6.98 17.67 -112.17
C GLU A 36 -5.77 17.50 -111.23
N ALA A 37 -4.57 17.89 -111.68
CA ALA A 37 -3.36 17.85 -110.87
C ALA A 37 -3.45 18.79 -109.66
N SER A 38 -3.92 20.03 -109.86
CA SER A 38 -4.12 20.99 -108.76
C SER A 38 -5.20 20.51 -107.78
N HIS A 39 -6.29 19.92 -108.27
CA HIS A 39 -7.36 19.36 -107.45
C HIS A 39 -6.85 18.16 -106.62
N MET A 40 -6.05 17.28 -107.21
CA MET A 40 -5.39 16.18 -106.48
C MET A 40 -4.45 16.71 -105.39
N GLN A 41 -3.68 17.76 -105.68
CA GLN A 41 -2.77 18.38 -104.72
C GLN A 41 -3.52 19.03 -103.55
N ILE A 42 -4.58 19.79 -103.82
CA ILE A 42 -5.45 20.40 -102.80
C ILE A 42 -6.11 19.31 -101.96
N ARG A 43 -6.63 18.24 -102.58
CA ARG A 43 -7.23 17.11 -101.88
C ARG A 43 -6.23 16.44 -100.93
N HIS A 44 -5.00 16.24 -101.38
CA HIS A 44 -3.94 15.67 -100.55
C HIS A 44 -3.62 16.58 -99.35
N GLN A 45 -3.48 17.89 -99.58
CA GLN A 45 -3.27 18.87 -98.51
C GLN A 45 -4.42 18.90 -97.51
N TYR A 46 -5.66 18.87 -98.00
CA TYR A 46 -6.86 18.81 -97.16
C TYR A 46 -6.85 17.57 -96.25
N LEU A 47 -6.55 16.38 -96.81
CA LEU A 47 -6.48 15.15 -96.02
C LEU A 47 -5.36 15.18 -94.97
N CYS A 48 -4.20 15.73 -95.32
CA CYS A 48 -3.08 15.92 -94.39
C CYS A 48 -3.48 16.85 -93.22
N LEU A 49 -4.08 18.00 -93.54
CA LEU A 49 -4.56 18.95 -92.53
C LEU A 49 -5.66 18.35 -91.66
N GLN A 50 -6.60 17.61 -92.24
CA GLN A 50 -7.66 16.93 -91.52
C GLN A 50 -7.10 15.91 -90.53
N SER A 51 -6.08 15.14 -90.93
CA SER A 51 -5.39 14.19 -90.03
C SER A 51 -4.70 14.92 -88.87
N ARG A 52 -4.00 16.03 -89.16
CA ARG A 52 -3.33 16.83 -88.12
C ARG A 52 -4.32 17.49 -87.15
N LEU A 53 -5.48 17.93 -87.65
CA LEU A 53 -6.53 18.49 -86.79
C LEU A 53 -7.06 17.44 -85.82
N LYS A 54 -7.39 16.25 -86.32
CA LYS A 54 -7.84 15.12 -85.48
C LYS A 54 -6.81 14.75 -84.40
N GLU A 55 -5.54 14.66 -84.78
CA GLU A 55 -4.46 14.40 -83.81
C GLU A 55 -4.40 15.48 -82.72
N LYS A 56 -4.55 16.76 -83.08
CA LYS A 56 -4.58 17.87 -82.12
C LYS A 56 -5.81 17.80 -81.22
N ASP A 57 -6.97 17.48 -81.75
CA ASP A 57 -8.21 17.32 -80.97
C ASP A 57 -8.05 16.18 -79.94
N GLU A 58 -7.45 15.05 -80.33
CA GLU A 58 -7.16 13.95 -79.40
C GLU A 58 -6.19 14.36 -78.28
N ILE A 59 -5.15 15.14 -78.60
CA ILE A 59 -4.19 15.64 -77.60
C ILE A 59 -4.88 16.60 -76.62
N ILE A 60 -5.77 17.46 -77.12
CA ILE A 60 -6.55 18.39 -76.29
C ILE A 60 -7.46 17.62 -75.34
N GLU A 61 -8.20 16.62 -75.83
CA GLU A 61 -9.09 15.82 -74.98
C GLU A 61 -8.32 15.03 -73.92
N ARG A 62 -7.19 14.41 -74.28
CA ARG A 62 -6.31 13.75 -73.29
C ARG A 62 -5.81 14.73 -72.23
N SER A 63 -5.36 15.91 -72.65
CA SER A 63 -4.87 16.95 -71.73
C SER A 63 -5.98 17.46 -70.81
N ARG A 64 -7.20 17.58 -71.34
CA ARG A 64 -8.37 18.02 -70.58
C ARG A 64 -8.78 17.00 -69.52
N VAL A 65 -8.78 15.71 -69.85
CA VAL A 65 -9.02 14.64 -68.86
C VAL A 65 -7.97 14.69 -67.74
N VAL A 66 -6.68 14.79 -68.09
CA VAL A 66 -5.60 14.90 -67.09
C VAL A 66 -5.78 16.15 -66.22
N PHE A 67 -6.08 17.30 -66.83
CA PHE A 67 -6.28 18.55 -66.10
C PHE A 67 -7.47 18.51 -65.13
N ILE A 68 -8.55 17.80 -65.48
CA ILE A 68 -9.74 17.68 -64.63
C ILE A 68 -9.54 16.64 -63.51
N CYS A 69 -8.87 15.52 -63.79
CA CYS A 69 -8.72 14.42 -62.83
C CYS A 69 -7.58 14.64 -61.81
N THR A 70 -6.48 15.26 -62.24
CA THR A 70 -5.29 15.44 -61.38
C THR A 70 -5.54 16.22 -60.08
N PRO A 71 -6.36 17.30 -60.03
CA PRO A 71 -6.60 18.02 -58.78
C PRO A 71 -7.41 17.20 -57.79
N ALA A 72 -8.35 16.38 -58.26
CA ALA A 72 -9.15 15.52 -57.40
C ALA A 72 -8.30 14.41 -56.79
N GLU A 73 -7.43 13.78 -57.58
CA GLU A 73 -6.47 12.78 -57.12
C GLU A 73 -5.47 13.37 -56.11
N ALA A 74 -4.89 14.53 -56.42
CA ALA A 74 -3.98 15.24 -55.52
C ALA A 74 -4.67 15.61 -54.19
N SER A 75 -5.92 16.05 -54.23
CA SER A 75 -6.73 16.37 -53.05
C SER A 75 -6.99 15.13 -52.19
N MET A 76 -7.43 14.02 -52.80
CA MET A 76 -7.63 12.75 -52.09
C MET A 76 -6.34 12.25 -51.44
N ASN A 77 -5.23 12.29 -52.17
CA ASN A 77 -3.92 11.90 -51.66
C ASN A 77 -3.46 12.80 -50.50
N ALA A 78 -3.69 14.12 -50.59
CA ALA A 78 -3.38 15.05 -49.50
C ALA A 78 -4.20 14.77 -48.23
N VAL A 79 -5.49 14.43 -48.38
CA VAL A 79 -6.36 14.05 -47.24
C VAL A 79 -5.91 12.73 -46.61
N ALA A 80 -5.55 11.72 -47.41
CA ALA A 80 -4.99 10.46 -46.90
C ALA A 80 -3.65 10.71 -46.16
N LEU A 81 -2.79 11.54 -46.78
CA LEU A 81 -1.62 12.22 -46.21
C LEU A 81 -1.83 12.64 -44.76
N LYS A 82 -2.74 13.60 -44.64
CA LYS A 82 -3.07 14.25 -43.38
C LYS A 82 -3.57 13.26 -42.32
N LYS A 83 -4.48 12.36 -42.68
CA LYS A 83 -5.00 11.34 -41.75
C LYS A 83 -3.90 10.43 -41.22
N PHE A 84 -3.01 9.97 -42.10
CA PHE A 84 -1.88 9.13 -41.70
C PHE A 84 -0.93 9.86 -40.74
N VAL A 85 -0.66 11.15 -40.98
CA VAL A 85 0.16 11.97 -40.08
C VAL A 85 -0.53 12.15 -38.72
N GLU A 86 -1.84 12.43 -38.70
CA GLU A 86 -2.61 12.56 -37.46
C GLU A 86 -2.62 11.27 -36.63
N GLU A 87 -2.81 10.12 -37.28
CA GLU A 87 -2.77 8.81 -36.62
C GLU A 87 -1.37 8.49 -36.07
N ASN A 88 -0.30 8.75 -36.84
CA ASN A 88 1.07 8.57 -36.37
C ASN A 88 1.39 9.49 -35.18
N GLN A 89 0.92 10.73 -35.20
CA GLN A 89 1.10 11.64 -34.08
C GLN A 89 0.36 11.15 -32.82
N LYS A 90 -0.85 10.62 -32.99
CA LYS A 90 -1.61 10.02 -31.90
C LYS A 90 -0.89 8.79 -31.33
N LEU A 91 -0.40 7.90 -32.18
CA LEU A 91 0.37 6.73 -31.78
C LEU A 91 1.66 7.13 -31.04
N ALA A 92 2.36 8.16 -31.50
CA ALA A 92 3.56 8.68 -30.82
C ALA A 92 3.25 9.16 -29.39
N VAL A 93 2.12 9.86 -29.20
CA VAL A 93 1.65 10.27 -27.86
C VAL A 93 1.30 9.06 -26.99
N GLU A 94 0.59 8.07 -27.54
CA GLU A 94 0.26 6.83 -26.82
C GLU A 94 1.53 6.07 -26.42
N CYS A 95 2.53 5.94 -27.30
CA CYS A 95 3.83 5.36 -26.99
C CYS A 95 4.54 6.12 -25.86
N SER A 96 4.54 7.45 -25.90
CA SER A 96 5.12 8.28 -24.83
C SER A 96 4.42 8.06 -23.49
N ASN A 97 3.09 7.96 -23.49
CA ASN A 97 2.30 7.74 -22.29
C ASN A 97 2.54 6.33 -21.70
N LEU A 98 2.57 5.31 -22.56
CA LEU A 98 2.88 3.94 -22.15
C LEU A 98 4.29 3.85 -21.58
N LEU A 99 5.28 4.50 -22.19
CA LEU A 99 6.64 4.52 -21.70
C LEU A 99 6.76 5.24 -20.34
N ALA A 100 6.05 6.34 -20.16
CA ALA A 100 5.96 7.01 -18.85
C ALA A 100 5.34 6.11 -17.78
N ALA A 101 4.30 5.33 -18.14
CA ALA A 101 3.69 4.36 -17.24
C ALA A 101 4.65 3.21 -16.89
N CYS A 102 5.36 2.64 -17.88
CA CYS A 102 6.40 1.63 -17.65
C CYS A 102 7.46 2.14 -16.66
N ASN A 103 8.00 3.34 -16.87
CA ASN A 103 8.99 3.94 -15.98
C ASN A 103 8.43 4.20 -14.57
N LYS A 104 7.12 4.42 -14.41
CA LYS A 104 6.48 4.54 -13.09
C LYS A 104 6.45 3.18 -12.38
N TRP A 105 6.02 2.13 -13.08
CA TRP A 105 5.95 0.79 -12.52
C TRP A 105 7.32 0.20 -12.21
N GLU A 106 8.32 0.46 -13.04
CA GLU A 106 9.69 0.04 -12.78
C GLU A 106 10.22 0.63 -11.46
N ARG A 107 9.98 1.94 -11.23
CA ARG A 107 10.32 2.58 -9.96
C ARG A 107 9.56 1.98 -8.77
N GLU A 108 8.28 1.69 -8.94
CA GLU A 108 7.48 1.06 -7.88
C GLU A 108 7.99 -0.36 -7.56
N CYS A 109 8.33 -1.16 -8.57
CA CYS A 109 8.95 -2.47 -8.38
C CYS A 109 10.27 -2.36 -7.62
N SER A 110 11.13 -1.40 -7.97
CA SER A 110 12.37 -1.15 -7.22
C SER A 110 12.13 -0.78 -5.77
N LEU A 111 11.07 -0.01 -5.47
CA LEU A 111 10.69 0.30 -4.09
C LEU A 111 10.23 -0.96 -3.33
N TYR A 112 9.44 -1.83 -3.96
CA TYR A 112 9.04 -3.10 -3.34
C TYR A 112 10.22 -4.03 -3.07
N ASP A 113 11.18 -4.11 -4.00
CA ASP A 113 12.39 -4.91 -3.79
C ASP A 113 13.22 -4.36 -2.62
N HIS A 114 13.34 -3.03 -2.51
CA HIS A 114 14.03 -2.38 -1.40
C HIS A 114 13.31 -2.60 -0.05
N ASP A 115 11.99 -2.42 -0.03
CA ASP A 115 11.18 -2.66 1.18
C ASP A 115 11.27 -4.13 1.62
N ARG A 116 11.31 -5.08 0.67
CA ARG A 116 11.49 -6.51 0.97
C ARG A 116 12.86 -6.79 1.60
N GLU A 117 13.92 -6.19 1.05
CA GLU A 117 15.28 -6.33 1.58
C GLU A 117 15.40 -5.75 2.99
N ALA A 118 14.87 -4.54 3.21
CA ALA A 118 14.83 -3.90 4.52
C ALA A 118 14.09 -4.73 5.57
N LEU A 119 12.98 -5.39 5.19
CA LEU A 119 12.25 -6.30 6.08
C LEU A 119 13.03 -7.58 6.39
N MET A 120 13.81 -8.09 5.42
CA MET A 120 14.67 -9.25 5.64
C MET A 120 15.79 -8.91 6.63
N ASP A 121 16.45 -7.76 6.47
CA ASP A 121 17.48 -7.28 7.39
C ASP A 121 16.92 -7.08 8.80
N PHE A 122 15.74 -6.46 8.91
CA PHE A 122 15.07 -6.31 10.20
C PHE A 122 14.76 -7.66 10.88
N ALA A 123 14.34 -8.66 10.10
CA ALA A 123 14.09 -10.00 10.64
C ALA A 123 15.39 -10.65 11.14
N ASN A 124 16.50 -10.51 10.40
CA ASN A 124 17.81 -10.99 10.82
C ASN A 124 18.28 -10.29 12.11
N GLU A 125 18.16 -8.97 12.20
CA GLU A 125 18.50 -8.21 13.42
C GLU A 125 17.63 -8.58 14.63
N ALA A 126 16.35 -8.89 14.40
CA ALA A 126 15.45 -9.34 15.45
C ALA A 126 15.82 -10.74 15.96
N ASP A 127 16.18 -11.66 15.06
CA ASP A 127 16.64 -13.01 15.39
C ASP A 127 17.95 -12.99 16.19
N GLU A 128 18.92 -12.18 15.76
CA GLU A 128 20.18 -12.01 16.50
C GLU A 128 19.95 -11.43 17.90
N ARG A 129 19.10 -10.41 18.05
CA ARG A 129 18.72 -9.89 19.38
C ARG A 129 18.01 -10.91 20.26
N ALA A 130 17.20 -11.79 19.66
CA ALA A 130 16.56 -12.87 20.40
C ALA A 130 17.60 -13.88 20.91
N LYS A 131 18.54 -14.32 20.06
CA LYS A 131 19.65 -15.20 20.46
C LYS A 131 20.51 -14.59 21.57
N GLU A 132 20.85 -13.31 21.47
CA GLU A 132 21.59 -12.60 22.52
C GLU A 132 20.82 -12.53 23.86
N ALA A 133 19.49 -12.39 23.81
CA ALA A 133 18.67 -12.42 25.02
C ALA A 133 18.58 -13.84 25.62
N GLU A 134 18.46 -14.87 24.78
CA GLU A 134 18.46 -16.28 25.20
C GLU A 134 19.77 -16.67 25.87
N MET A 135 20.93 -16.31 25.27
CA MET A 135 22.23 -16.56 25.88
C MET A 135 22.37 -15.86 27.24
N ARG A 136 21.97 -14.59 27.35
CA ARG A 136 21.99 -13.87 28.63
C ARG A 136 21.08 -14.50 29.68
N ASN A 137 19.91 -14.99 29.29
CA ASN A 137 19.01 -15.67 30.22
C ASN A 137 19.61 -17.00 30.69
N PHE A 138 20.23 -17.75 29.78
CA PHE A 138 20.94 -18.98 30.12
C PHE A 138 22.05 -18.72 31.15
N ASP A 139 22.89 -17.71 30.93
CA ASP A 139 23.96 -17.34 31.85
C ASP A 139 23.40 -16.97 33.25
N LEU A 140 22.34 -16.16 33.29
CA LEU A 140 21.66 -15.77 34.54
C LEU A 140 20.99 -16.95 35.24
N GLU A 141 20.43 -17.90 34.50
CA GLU A 141 19.86 -19.13 35.06
C GLU A 141 20.96 -20.00 35.70
N GLU A 142 22.14 -20.08 35.08
CA GLU A 142 23.29 -20.79 35.66
C GLU A 142 23.80 -20.10 36.93
N GLU A 143 23.94 -18.77 36.93
CA GLU A 143 24.33 -17.99 38.12
C GLU A 143 23.32 -18.15 39.25
N LYS A 144 22.02 -18.06 38.94
CA LYS A 144 20.95 -18.29 39.91
C LYS A 144 21.07 -19.67 40.54
N LYS A 145 21.32 -20.72 39.75
CA LYS A 145 21.50 -22.08 40.25
C LYS A 145 22.68 -22.16 41.23
N LYS A 146 23.82 -21.55 40.91
CA LYS A 146 25.00 -21.50 41.81
C LYS A 146 24.66 -20.82 43.14
N LEU A 147 23.98 -19.67 43.09
CA LEU A 147 23.55 -18.94 44.29
C LEU A 147 22.53 -19.74 45.12
N GLU A 148 21.63 -20.48 44.47
CA GLU A 148 20.68 -21.37 45.16
C GLU A 148 21.40 -22.52 45.88
N GLU A 149 22.40 -23.13 45.24
CA GLU A 149 23.25 -24.16 45.84
C GLU A 149 24.03 -23.61 47.06
N GLU A 150 24.64 -22.42 46.94
CA GLU A 150 25.31 -21.74 48.05
C GLU A 150 24.35 -21.41 49.20
N LEU A 151 23.17 -20.87 48.90
CA LEU A 151 22.16 -20.57 49.91
C LEU A 151 21.72 -21.83 50.66
N ASN A 152 21.53 -22.93 49.93
CA ASN A 152 21.18 -24.22 50.53
C ASN A 152 22.31 -24.76 51.41
N PHE A 153 23.56 -24.59 51.00
CA PHE A 153 24.72 -24.92 51.82
C PHE A 153 24.70 -24.15 53.15
N TYR A 154 24.54 -22.82 53.11
CA TYR A 154 24.48 -22.01 54.33
C TYR A 154 23.28 -22.34 55.21
N LYS A 155 22.10 -22.58 54.63
CA LYS A 155 20.91 -23.03 55.36
C LYS A 155 21.15 -24.37 56.08
N PHE A 156 21.82 -25.31 55.42
CA PHE A 156 22.14 -26.60 56.02
C PHE A 156 23.16 -26.47 57.15
N GLN A 157 24.18 -25.62 56.98
CA GLN A 157 25.18 -25.32 58.01
C GLN A 157 24.54 -24.66 59.24
N SER A 158 23.71 -23.61 59.03
CA SER A 158 22.99 -22.94 60.12
C SER A 158 22.02 -23.88 60.82
N GLY A 159 21.30 -24.72 60.06
CA GLY A 159 20.40 -25.73 60.59
C GLY A 159 21.13 -26.75 61.47
N ARG A 160 22.29 -27.25 61.04
CA ARG A 160 23.14 -28.14 61.86
C ARG A 160 23.60 -27.46 63.16
N GLN A 161 23.97 -26.18 63.09
CA GLN A 161 24.43 -25.44 64.26
C GLN A 161 23.30 -25.17 65.26
N LEU A 162 22.09 -24.85 64.77
CA LEU A 162 20.88 -24.73 65.58
C LEU A 162 20.52 -26.06 66.23
N ILE A 163 20.59 -27.17 65.49
CA ILE A 163 20.35 -28.51 66.01
C ILE A 163 21.36 -28.87 67.10
N ALA A 164 22.66 -28.59 66.91
CA ALA A 164 23.68 -28.83 67.91
C ALA A 164 23.47 -27.99 69.19
N GLN A 165 23.13 -26.70 69.03
CA GLN A 165 22.75 -25.83 70.15
C GLN A 165 21.50 -26.32 70.87
N ASN A 166 20.49 -26.76 70.13
CA ASN A 166 19.25 -27.31 70.67
C ASN A 166 19.47 -28.62 71.41
N TYR A 167 20.33 -29.53 70.90
CA TYR A 167 20.71 -30.74 71.63
C TYR A 167 21.50 -30.42 72.91
N SER A 168 22.43 -29.46 72.87
CA SER A 168 23.13 -28.97 74.06
C SER A 168 22.17 -28.40 75.10
N LYS A 169 21.20 -27.58 74.65
CA LYS A 169 20.13 -27.01 75.49
C LYS A 169 19.13 -28.05 75.98
N LEU A 170 18.83 -29.09 75.21
CA LEU A 170 17.99 -30.21 75.62
C LEU A 170 18.71 -31.07 76.68
N LEU A 171 20.02 -31.25 76.57
CA LEU A 171 20.83 -31.92 77.58
C LEU A 171 20.81 -31.14 78.90
N SER A 172 20.90 -29.80 78.83
CA SER A 172 20.74 -28.94 80.02
C SER A 172 19.30 -28.87 80.55
N LEU A 173 18.29 -28.96 79.67
CA LEU A 173 16.88 -28.98 80.05
C LEU A 173 16.42 -30.34 80.56
N LYS A 174 17.05 -31.46 80.18
CA LYS A 174 16.80 -32.78 80.80
C LYS A 174 17.18 -32.79 82.28
N SER A 175 18.14 -31.97 82.70
CA SER A 175 18.42 -31.71 84.12
C SER A 175 17.32 -30.90 84.81
N LEU A 176 16.47 -30.19 84.06
CA LEU A 176 15.38 -29.35 84.57
C LEU A 176 13.99 -30.01 84.45
N LYS A 177 13.81 -30.96 83.52
CA LYS A 177 12.58 -31.70 83.22
C LYS A 177 12.28 -32.84 84.22
N VAL A 178 12.62 -32.61 85.49
CA VAL A 178 12.07 -33.33 86.65
C VAL A 178 11.04 -32.46 87.38
N LEU A 179 10.97 -31.16 87.07
CA LEU A 179 9.91 -30.27 87.55
C LEU A 179 9.10 -29.72 86.37
N LEU A 180 7.79 -29.61 86.58
CA LEU A 180 6.79 -28.99 85.70
C LEU A 180 6.15 -29.91 84.66
N ASN A 181 5.37 -30.87 85.18
CA ASN A 181 4.10 -31.24 84.56
C ASN A 181 3.04 -30.18 84.93
N THR A 182 1.91 -30.20 84.22
CA THR A 182 0.75 -29.27 84.29
C THR A 182 1.03 -27.92 83.62
N THR A 183 0.25 -27.42 82.66
CA THR A 183 -1.23 -27.41 82.65
C THR A 183 -1.76 -27.17 81.23
N GLN A 184 -2.81 -27.91 80.91
CA GLN A 184 -3.67 -27.82 79.74
C GLN A 184 -4.50 -26.52 79.80
N SER A 185 -4.19 -25.52 78.95
CA SER A 185 -5.03 -24.32 78.71
C SER A 185 -4.54 -23.45 77.52
N VAL A 186 -3.65 -23.95 76.66
CA VAL A 186 -2.83 -23.07 75.78
C VAL A 186 -3.45 -22.80 74.40
N ASP A 187 -4.46 -23.55 73.98
CA ASP A 187 -4.82 -23.64 72.56
C ASP A 187 -5.47 -22.37 71.96
N LEU A 188 -6.24 -21.61 72.73
CA LEU A 188 -6.98 -20.43 72.22
C LEU A 188 -6.16 -19.12 72.19
N HIS A 189 -5.13 -19.00 73.03
CA HIS A 189 -4.33 -17.77 73.11
C HIS A 189 -3.18 -17.79 72.09
N GLU A 190 -2.56 -18.95 71.88
CA GLU A 190 -1.52 -19.13 70.86
C GLU A 190 -2.09 -18.93 69.46
N GLU A 191 -3.28 -19.46 69.17
CA GLU A 191 -3.96 -19.22 67.89
C GLU A 191 -4.16 -17.72 67.63
N GLN A 192 -4.64 -16.98 68.63
CA GLN A 192 -4.89 -15.55 68.49
C GLN A 192 -3.61 -14.72 68.31
N ILE A 193 -2.51 -15.12 68.94
CA ILE A 193 -1.19 -14.49 68.77
C ILE A 193 -0.63 -14.79 67.36
N LEU A 194 -0.73 -16.03 66.91
CA LEU A 194 -0.26 -16.43 65.58
C LEU A 194 -1.07 -15.73 64.47
N LEU A 195 -2.39 -15.59 64.65
CA LEU A 195 -3.25 -14.89 63.71
C LEU A 195 -2.87 -13.40 63.60
N ASP A 196 -2.53 -12.75 64.72
CA ASP A 196 -2.14 -11.33 64.71
C ASP A 196 -0.76 -11.13 64.10
N ALA A 197 0.17 -12.04 64.35
CA ALA A 197 1.49 -12.05 63.71
C ALA A 197 1.37 -12.22 62.18
N LEU A 198 0.52 -13.15 61.71
CA LEU A 198 0.27 -13.41 60.29
C LEU A 198 -0.32 -12.17 59.60
N LEU A 199 -1.39 -11.60 60.16
CA LEU A 199 -2.03 -10.41 59.57
C LEU A 199 -1.10 -9.19 59.59
N THR A 200 -0.23 -9.06 60.60
CA THR A 200 0.79 -8.00 60.63
C THR A 200 1.86 -8.20 59.55
N ALA A 201 2.29 -9.45 59.31
CA ALA A 201 3.27 -9.77 58.28
C ALA A 201 2.73 -9.52 56.86
N MET A 202 1.43 -9.73 56.64
CA MET A 202 0.81 -9.58 55.32
C MET A 202 0.37 -8.15 54.99
N PHE A 203 -0.07 -7.35 55.96
CA PHE A 203 -0.77 -6.07 55.70
C PHE A 203 -0.15 -4.83 56.36
N GLY A 204 0.99 -4.96 57.05
CA GLY A 204 1.61 -3.82 57.76
C GLY A 204 0.77 -3.30 58.94
N LYS A 205 1.27 -2.28 59.64
CA LYS A 205 0.63 -1.79 60.90
C LYS A 205 -0.36 -0.64 60.71
N ASP A 206 -0.12 0.27 59.77
CA ASP A 206 -0.75 1.61 59.84
C ASP A 206 -1.81 1.90 58.76
N GLU A 207 -1.84 1.19 57.64
CA GLU A 207 -2.78 1.50 56.53
C GLU A 207 -4.16 0.86 56.74
N THR A 208 -4.21 -0.30 57.40
CA THR A 208 -5.43 -1.10 57.63
C THR A 208 -6.47 -0.42 58.53
N THR A 209 -6.05 0.45 59.45
CA THR A 209 -6.96 1.08 60.43
C THR A 209 -7.81 2.18 59.78
N SER A 210 -7.23 2.94 58.85
CA SER A 210 -7.96 3.95 58.08
C SER A 210 -8.99 3.30 57.15
N THR A 211 -8.58 2.24 56.43
CA THR A 211 -9.46 1.49 55.52
C THR A 211 -10.64 0.85 56.26
N ALA A 212 -10.39 0.27 57.44
CA ALA A 212 -11.44 -0.31 58.28
C ALA A 212 -12.47 0.74 58.75
N ASN A 213 -12.01 1.91 59.19
CA ASN A 213 -12.91 2.97 59.68
C ASN A 213 -13.77 3.55 58.54
N SER A 214 -13.14 3.89 57.40
CA SER A 214 -13.86 4.39 56.23
C SER A 214 -14.89 3.39 55.70
N PHE A 215 -14.59 2.09 55.77
CA PHE A 215 -15.54 1.04 55.40
C PHE A 215 -16.76 0.98 56.33
N LEU A 216 -16.55 1.05 57.65
CA LEU A 216 -17.65 1.06 58.62
C LEU A 216 -18.52 2.32 58.51
N GLU A 217 -17.92 3.48 58.24
CA GLU A 217 -18.64 4.73 57.98
C GLU A 217 -19.49 4.63 56.71
N ALA A 218 -18.93 4.11 55.61
CA ALA A 218 -19.66 3.95 54.35
C ALA A 218 -20.83 2.95 54.45
N HIS A 219 -20.79 2.02 55.40
CA HIS A 219 -21.81 0.98 55.61
C HIS A 219 -22.59 1.18 56.92
N SER A 220 -22.64 2.41 57.46
CA SER A 220 -23.32 2.72 58.73
C SER A 220 -24.83 2.48 58.73
N GLY A 221 -25.43 2.22 57.56
CA GLY A 221 -26.83 1.79 57.42
C GLY A 221 -27.08 0.33 57.77
N VAL A 222 -26.02 -0.49 57.90
CA VAL A 222 -26.10 -1.88 58.38
C VAL A 222 -25.97 -1.87 59.90
N GLU A 223 -26.92 -2.49 60.61
CA GLU A 223 -27.05 -2.42 62.07
C GLU A 223 -25.76 -2.91 62.78
N GLU A 224 -25.12 -3.96 62.26
CA GLU A 224 -23.88 -4.53 62.78
C GLU A 224 -22.68 -3.60 62.57
N CYS A 225 -22.56 -2.97 61.39
CA CYS A 225 -21.51 -2.00 61.10
C CYS A 225 -21.67 -0.75 61.96
N GLN A 226 -22.92 -0.32 62.21
CA GLN A 226 -23.22 0.78 63.10
C GLN A 226 -22.86 0.47 64.56
N LYS A 227 -23.09 -0.77 65.03
CA LYS A 227 -22.66 -1.23 66.37
C LYS A 227 -21.13 -1.26 66.49
N LEU A 228 -20.43 -1.80 65.49
CA LEU A 228 -18.96 -1.83 65.45
C LEU A 228 -18.35 -0.42 65.38
N LEU A 229 -18.95 0.47 64.59
CA LEU A 229 -18.53 1.88 64.51
C LEU A 229 -18.76 2.61 65.83
N LYS A 230 -19.90 2.39 66.51
CA LYS A 230 -20.15 2.92 67.86
C LYS A 230 -19.14 2.40 68.89
N MET A 231 -18.76 1.12 68.80
CA MET A 231 -17.71 0.55 69.64
C MET A 231 -16.35 1.18 69.35
N TRP A 232 -16.06 1.52 68.09
CA TRP A 232 -14.84 2.22 67.68
C TRP A 232 -14.78 3.66 68.18
N THR A 233 -15.91 4.39 68.20
CA THR A 233 -15.95 5.83 68.50
C THR A 233 -16.32 6.20 69.94
N SER A 234 -16.82 5.27 70.77
CA SER A 234 -17.28 5.56 72.14
C SER A 234 -16.13 5.72 73.14
N SER A 235 -15.54 6.91 73.18
CA SER A 235 -14.45 7.31 74.09
C SER A 235 -14.95 7.59 75.51
N TYR A 236 -14.74 6.67 76.45
CA TYR A 236 -14.29 6.99 77.82
C TYR A 236 -13.46 5.80 78.31
N PHE A 237 -12.13 5.93 78.28
CA PHE A 237 -11.14 4.99 78.82
C PHE A 237 -10.64 3.80 77.96
N CYS A 238 -10.73 3.92 76.63
CA CYS A 238 -10.17 3.03 75.57
C CYS A 238 -11.07 1.85 75.12
N PRO A 239 -11.82 2.04 74.02
CA PRO A 239 -12.26 0.93 73.19
C PRO A 239 -11.82 1.14 71.74
N SER A 240 -10.56 0.89 71.43
CA SER A 240 -10.22 0.52 70.06
C SER A 240 -10.74 -0.90 69.86
N LEU A 241 -11.47 -1.20 68.77
CA LEU A 241 -11.68 -2.60 68.36
C LEU A 241 -10.33 -3.32 68.42
N LYS A 242 -10.28 -4.59 68.85
CA LYS A 242 -9.01 -5.32 68.92
C LYS A 242 -8.28 -5.18 67.57
N PRO A 243 -6.96 -4.97 67.53
CA PRO A 243 -6.22 -4.77 66.28
C PRO A 243 -6.53 -5.82 65.21
N LEU A 244 -6.67 -7.09 65.63
CA LEU A 244 -7.17 -8.20 64.81
C LEU A 244 -8.53 -7.92 64.15
N THR A 245 -9.50 -7.46 64.93
CA THR A 245 -10.84 -7.11 64.44
C THR A 245 -10.77 -5.96 63.43
N GLN A 246 -9.89 -4.99 63.63
CA GLN A 246 -9.69 -3.89 62.67
C GLN A 246 -9.14 -4.41 61.34
N LYS A 247 -8.11 -5.27 61.39
CA LYS A 247 -7.51 -5.89 60.19
C LYS A 247 -8.49 -6.78 59.42
N VAL A 248 -9.34 -7.53 60.14
CA VAL A 248 -10.39 -8.35 59.50
C VAL A 248 -11.44 -7.47 58.80
N ILE A 249 -11.80 -6.33 59.38
CA ILE A 249 -12.73 -5.37 58.76
C ILE A 249 -12.09 -4.71 57.53
N ALA A 250 -10.80 -4.36 57.60
CA ALA A 250 -10.04 -3.86 56.44
C ALA A 250 -10.02 -4.90 55.30
N LEU A 251 -9.78 -6.18 55.63
CA LEU A 251 -9.80 -7.27 54.65
C LEU A 251 -11.18 -7.44 54.01
N ALA A 252 -12.25 -7.29 54.78
CA ALA A 252 -13.61 -7.31 54.25
C ALA A 252 -13.88 -6.13 53.30
N ALA A 253 -13.29 -4.95 53.58
CA ALA A 253 -13.38 -3.79 52.70
C ALA A 253 -12.67 -4.03 51.36
N ASP A 254 -11.45 -4.57 51.40
CA ASP A 254 -10.67 -4.89 50.20
C ASP A 254 -11.35 -5.97 49.36
N ALA A 255 -11.89 -7.01 50.01
CA ALA A 255 -12.68 -8.04 49.32
C ALA A 255 -13.90 -7.45 48.61
N LYS A 256 -14.56 -6.45 49.20
CA LYS A 256 -15.72 -5.77 48.59
C LYS A 256 -15.33 -4.87 47.42
N ASN A 257 -14.16 -4.22 47.48
CA ASN A 257 -13.63 -3.44 46.37
C ASN A 257 -13.20 -4.34 45.21
N LEU A 258 -12.52 -5.45 45.49
CA LEU A 258 -12.14 -6.45 44.50
C LEU A 258 -13.35 -7.07 43.79
N GLU A 259 -14.47 -7.25 44.50
CA GLU A 259 -15.73 -7.69 43.88
C GLU A 259 -16.21 -6.70 42.80
N LYS A 260 -16.15 -5.39 43.09
CA LYS A 260 -16.51 -4.35 42.11
C LYS A 260 -15.54 -4.32 40.93
N ASP A 261 -14.24 -4.43 41.20
CA ASP A 261 -13.20 -4.46 40.16
C ASP A 261 -13.36 -5.68 39.25
N LYS A 262 -13.73 -6.85 39.81
CA LYS A 262 -14.05 -8.05 39.03
C LYS A 262 -15.22 -7.81 38.06
N ASP A 263 -16.27 -7.13 38.52
CA ASP A 263 -17.42 -6.83 37.67
C ASP A 263 -17.04 -5.85 36.54
N HIS A 264 -16.23 -4.82 36.86
CA HIS A 264 -15.69 -3.90 35.86
C HIS A 264 -14.81 -4.60 34.81
N LEU A 265 -13.90 -5.48 35.25
CA LEU A 265 -13.04 -6.27 34.35
C LEU A 265 -13.85 -7.22 33.47
N THR A 266 -14.89 -7.84 34.03
CA THR A 266 -15.80 -8.72 33.28
C THR A 266 -16.54 -7.96 32.17
N ILE A 267 -17.00 -6.73 32.45
CA ILE A 267 -17.62 -5.85 31.45
C ILE A 267 -16.62 -5.45 30.37
N ASN A 268 -15.39 -5.08 30.75
CA ASN A 268 -14.34 -4.70 29.81
C ASN A 268 -13.93 -5.85 28.90
N LEU A 269 -13.80 -7.07 29.43
CA LEU A 269 -13.49 -8.26 28.65
C LEU A 269 -14.56 -8.55 27.60
N ARG A 270 -15.85 -8.47 27.98
CA ARG A 270 -16.97 -8.63 27.04
C ARG A 270 -16.92 -7.59 25.91
N ARG A 271 -16.62 -6.33 26.24
CA ARG A 271 -16.47 -5.26 25.22
C ARG A 271 -15.30 -5.54 24.28
N ALA A 272 -14.15 -5.98 24.81
CA ALA A 272 -12.98 -6.33 24.01
C ALA A 272 -13.27 -7.50 23.05
N GLU A 273 -14.04 -8.51 23.48
CA GLU A 273 -14.49 -9.60 22.60
C GLU A 273 -15.43 -9.13 21.47
N GLU A 274 -16.36 -8.21 21.77
CA GLU A 274 -17.24 -7.60 20.77
C GLU A 274 -16.47 -6.77 19.73
N GLU A 275 -15.44 -6.04 20.17
CA GLU A 275 -14.54 -5.27 19.29
C GLU A 275 -13.62 -6.17 18.47
N GLY A 276 -13.16 -7.30 19.03
CA GLY A 276 -12.37 -8.31 18.33
C GLY A 276 -13.15 -8.99 17.19
N LYS A 277 -14.42 -9.34 17.42
CA LYS A 277 -15.30 -9.96 16.41
C LYS A 277 -15.65 -9.03 15.23
N ARG A 278 -15.61 -7.71 15.42
CA ARG A 278 -15.83 -6.73 14.33
C ARG A 278 -14.62 -6.57 13.41
N LYS A 279 -13.43 -7.03 13.80
CA LYS A 279 -12.21 -6.93 13.00
C LYS A 279 -11.84 -8.20 12.22
N SER A 280 -12.49 -9.35 12.49
CA SER A 280 -12.14 -10.64 11.89
C SER A 280 -12.93 -11.03 10.63
N SER A 281 -13.58 -10.08 9.94
CA SER A 281 -14.22 -10.37 8.64
C SER A 281 -13.48 -9.70 7.48
N PRO A 282 -12.69 -10.45 6.68
CA PRO A 282 -12.55 -10.16 5.26
C PRO A 282 -13.56 -11.02 4.49
N LYS A 283 -14.58 -10.36 3.94
CA LYS A 283 -15.42 -10.92 2.87
C LYS A 283 -14.51 -11.25 1.68
N LEU A 284 -14.38 -12.54 1.35
CA LEU A 284 -13.90 -12.95 0.05
C LEU A 284 -15.00 -12.67 -0.98
N SER A 285 -14.88 -11.55 -1.67
CA SER A 285 -15.57 -11.31 -2.93
C SER A 285 -14.55 -10.88 -3.98
N SER A 286 -14.24 -11.80 -4.87
CA SER A 286 -13.83 -11.56 -6.26
C SER A 286 -15.03 -12.00 -7.12
N PRO A 287 -15.37 -11.41 -8.28
CA PRO A 287 -14.46 -10.86 -9.28
C PRO A 287 -14.89 -9.52 -9.90
N VAL A 288 -13.93 -8.59 -10.06
CA VAL A 288 -14.08 -7.49 -11.01
C VAL A 288 -12.77 -7.36 -11.74
N GLU A 289 -12.80 -7.67 -13.03
CA GLU A 289 -11.89 -7.13 -14.04
C GLU A 289 -11.94 -5.61 -13.95
N LYS A 290 -11.18 -5.05 -13.02
CA LYS A 290 -10.95 -3.61 -12.96
C LYS A 290 -10.00 -3.31 -14.09
N LYS A 291 -10.57 -2.83 -15.18
CA LYS A 291 -9.91 -1.91 -16.11
C LYS A 291 -9.12 -0.92 -15.23
N ILE A 292 -7.79 -1.08 -15.20
CA ILE A 292 -6.92 -0.24 -14.38
C ILE A 292 -7.06 1.16 -14.97
N ASP A 293 -7.79 2.01 -14.26
CA ASP A 293 -7.96 3.41 -14.62
C ASP A 293 -6.63 4.12 -14.32
N PHE A 294 -5.90 4.47 -15.38
CA PHE A 294 -4.59 5.13 -15.31
C PHE A 294 -4.67 6.58 -14.79
N GLY A 295 -5.87 7.08 -14.48
CA GLY A 295 -6.11 8.46 -14.04
C GLY A 295 -5.82 8.74 -12.56
N ASN A 296 -5.68 7.72 -11.70
CA ASN A 296 -5.41 7.97 -10.27
C ASN A 296 -3.90 8.14 -10.01
N LEU A 297 -3.50 9.41 -9.99
CA LEU A 297 -2.26 9.93 -9.44
C LEU A 297 -2.23 9.69 -7.92
N ASP A 298 -2.03 8.46 -7.47
CA ASP A 298 -1.55 8.26 -6.10
C ASP A 298 -0.14 8.87 -6.00
N PRO A 299 0.13 9.71 -4.98
CA PRO A 299 1.45 10.30 -4.79
C PRO A 299 2.49 9.20 -4.65
N GLN A 300 3.63 9.40 -5.30
CA GLN A 300 4.76 8.48 -5.27
C GLN A 300 5.15 8.22 -3.81
N ARG A 301 4.91 7.00 -3.33
CA ARG A 301 5.22 6.61 -1.96
C ARG A 301 6.72 6.63 -1.73
N GLN A 302 7.12 6.97 -0.51
CA GLN A 302 8.53 6.92 -0.10
C GLN A 302 8.88 5.50 0.36
N PRO A 303 10.14 5.07 0.21
CA PRO A 303 10.61 3.80 0.77
C PRO A 303 10.42 3.79 2.29
N LEU A 304 10.20 2.60 2.86
CA LEU A 304 10.10 2.47 4.31
C LEU A 304 11.40 2.94 4.95
N SER A 305 11.30 3.87 5.90
CA SER A 305 12.46 4.27 6.69
C SER A 305 12.90 3.11 7.59
N PRO A 306 14.21 2.92 7.84
CA PRO A 306 14.67 1.95 8.83
C PRO A 306 13.96 2.20 10.17
N LEU A 307 13.27 1.18 10.69
CA LEU A 307 12.61 1.27 11.98
C LEU A 307 13.68 1.53 13.04
N GLN A 308 13.60 2.67 13.71
CA GLN A 308 14.53 2.99 14.79
C GLN A 308 14.47 1.87 15.83
N SER A 309 15.63 1.28 16.10
CA SER A 309 15.80 0.33 17.17
C SER A 309 15.40 1.01 18.47
N ASN A 310 14.24 0.63 19.02
CA ASN A 310 13.85 0.98 20.37
C ASN A 310 14.79 0.24 21.33
N SER A 311 16.02 0.75 21.47
CA SER A 311 16.98 0.27 22.45
C SER A 311 16.40 0.55 23.85
N PRO A 312 16.32 -0.46 24.74
CA PRO A 312 15.75 -0.29 26.08
C PRO A 312 16.50 0.72 26.97
N GLU A 313 17.69 1.17 26.56
CA GLU A 313 18.58 2.01 27.37
C GLU A 313 18.16 3.50 27.44
N SER A 314 17.24 3.98 26.60
CA SER A 314 16.90 5.42 26.58
C SER A 314 15.87 5.86 27.63
N ARG A 315 15.26 4.94 28.38
CA ARG A 315 14.23 5.28 29.39
C ARG A 315 14.78 5.68 30.76
N MET A 316 16.09 5.62 31.00
CA MET A 316 16.67 5.97 32.30
C MET A 316 16.95 7.46 32.53
N HIS A 317 16.67 8.33 31.56
CA HIS A 317 16.93 9.78 31.70
C HIS A 317 15.69 10.63 31.41
N LYS A 318 14.69 10.55 32.29
CA LYS A 318 13.84 11.71 32.58
C LYS A 318 13.86 11.94 34.09
N LYS A 319 14.46 13.08 34.45
CA LYS A 319 14.42 13.68 35.79
C LYS A 319 12.99 13.94 36.22
#